data_AF-A0A9R1R8I3-F1
#
_entry.id   AF-A0A9R1R8I3-F1
#
_cell.length_a   1.000
_cell.length_b   1.000
_cell.length_c   1.000
_cell.angle_alpha   90.00
_cell.angle_beta   90.00
_cell.angle_gamma   90.00
#
_symmetry.space_group_name_H-M   'P 1'
#
loop_
_entity.id
_entity.type
_entity.pdbx_description
1 polymer ?
#
loop_
_entity_poly.entity_id
_entity_poly.type
_entity_poly.pdbx_seq_one_letter_code
_entity_poly.pdbx_strand_id
1 'polypeptide(L)'
;MQTSVVHSYFLPPSVSGLLQLTTNMPYADDPNGSLFTLEGMQMLTKLRPFVRKFLKEASNMFEMYIYTMGDKAYAIEIAKLLDPHNVYFNSKVISNSDCTQRHQKGLDMVLGAESVAVILDDTESGRSIKKT
;
A
#
# COMPACT_ATOMS: atom_id res chain seq x y z
N MET A 1 -2.38 12.79 11.71
CA MET A 1 -3.10 11.63 12.27
C MET A 1 -2.93 10.49 11.28
N GLN A 2 -2.21 9.44 11.69
CA GLN A 2 -1.69 8.35 10.85
C GLN A 2 -2.76 7.73 9.94
N THR A 3 -2.55 7.78 8.63
CA THR A 3 -3.38 7.06 7.67
C THR A 3 -2.58 6.25 6.66
N SER A 4 -1.68 5.39 7.13
CA SER A 4 -1.11 4.34 6.29
C SER A 4 -2.09 3.17 6.22
N VAL A 5 -2.39 2.70 5.02
CA VAL A 5 -3.33 1.58 4.75
C VAL A 5 -2.68 0.22 5.04
N VAL A 6 -1.35 0.19 5.01
CA VAL A 6 -0.50 -0.96 5.31
C VAL A 6 0.66 -0.50 6.19
N HIS A 7 1.16 -1.38 7.04
CA HIS A 7 2.36 -1.14 7.83
C HIS A 7 3.28 -2.36 7.75
N SER A 8 4.54 -2.16 7.37
CA SER A 8 5.45 -3.27 7.08
C SER A 8 6.77 -3.14 7.84
N TYR A 9 7.30 -4.28 8.28
CA TYR A 9 8.57 -4.40 9.00
C TYR A 9 9.49 -5.38 8.28
N PHE A 10 10.78 -5.05 8.18
CA PHE A 10 11.79 -5.98 7.69
C PHE A 10 12.02 -7.11 8.71
N LEU A 11 12.05 -8.34 8.24
CA LEU A 11 12.34 -9.51 9.07
C LEU A 11 13.84 -9.84 8.99
N PRO A 12 14.58 -9.80 10.11
CA PRO A 12 15.99 -10.19 10.10
C PRO A 12 16.11 -11.70 9.80
N PRO A 13 17.23 -12.16 9.22
CA PRO A 13 17.42 -13.55 8.80
C PRO A 13 17.18 -14.59 9.90
N SER A 14 17.47 -14.25 11.15
CA SER A 14 17.23 -15.10 12.32
C SER A 14 15.76 -15.37 12.59
N VAL A 15 14.87 -14.43 12.25
CA VAL A 15 13.41 -14.54 12.42
C VAL A 15 12.76 -15.18 11.19
N SER A 16 13.30 -14.92 9.99
CA SER A 16 12.82 -15.49 8.73
C SER A 16 12.85 -17.04 8.73
N GLY A 17 13.92 -17.64 9.28
CA GLY A 17 14.03 -19.10 9.41
C GLY A 17 13.04 -19.72 10.42
N LEU A 18 12.67 -18.98 11.46
CA LEU A 18 11.65 -19.38 12.43
C LEU A 18 10.24 -19.30 11.83
N LEU A 19 9.96 -18.28 11.01
CA LEU A 19 8.67 -18.13 10.33
C LEU A 19 8.40 -19.26 9.33
N GLN A 20 9.40 -19.71 8.56
CA GLN A 20 9.25 -20.79 7.56
C GLN A 20 8.81 -22.13 8.19
N LEU A 21 9.14 -22.36 9.47
CA LEU A 21 8.66 -23.53 10.23
C LEU A 21 7.22 -23.35 10.72
N THR A 22 6.78 -22.10 10.88
CA THR A 22 5.42 -21.74 11.32
C THR A 22 4.49 -21.37 10.17
N THR A 23 4.92 -21.30 8.91
CA THR A 23 4.05 -20.95 7.76
C THR A 23 2.94 -21.98 7.50
N ASN A 24 3.00 -23.16 8.13
CA ASN A 24 1.90 -24.13 8.18
C ASN A 24 0.93 -23.90 9.36
N MET A 25 1.16 -22.86 10.18
CA MET A 25 0.28 -22.43 11.26
C MET A 25 -0.21 -21.01 10.92
N PRO A 26 -1.53 -20.76 10.84
CA PRO A 26 -2.01 -19.38 10.84
C PRO A 26 -1.44 -18.73 12.10
N TYR A 27 -0.84 -17.54 11.99
CA TYR A 27 -0.35 -16.78 13.15
C TYR A 27 -1.49 -16.72 14.17
N ALA A 28 -1.40 -17.54 15.22
CA ALA A 28 -2.55 -17.92 16.05
C ALA A 28 -3.13 -16.76 16.87
N ASP A 29 -2.43 -15.62 16.88
CA ASP A 29 -2.76 -14.41 17.63
C ASP A 29 -3.29 -13.26 16.77
N ASP A 30 -3.49 -13.42 15.45
CA ASP A 30 -4.24 -12.44 14.65
C ASP A 30 -5.65 -12.94 14.34
N PRO A 31 -6.65 -12.64 15.19
CA PRO A 31 -8.02 -13.08 14.98
C PRO A 31 -8.65 -12.54 13.68
N ASN A 32 -8.01 -11.58 13.01
CA ASN A 32 -8.50 -10.98 11.77
C ASN A 32 -7.75 -11.44 10.51
N GLY A 33 -6.68 -12.23 10.62
CA GLY A 33 -5.86 -12.63 9.46
C GLY A 33 -5.32 -11.43 8.66
N SER A 34 -4.91 -10.38 9.37
CA SER A 34 -4.42 -9.11 8.82
C SER A 34 -2.90 -9.06 8.62
N LEU A 35 -2.14 -10.03 9.16
CA LEU A 35 -0.70 -10.16 9.01
C LEU A 35 -0.33 -11.08 7.84
N PHE A 36 0.59 -10.61 7.00
CA PHE A 36 1.05 -11.28 5.79
C PHE A 36 2.57 -11.19 5.67
N THR A 37 3.19 -12.20 5.07
CA THR A 37 4.63 -12.17 4.75
C THR A 37 4.81 -11.97 3.25
N LEU A 38 5.58 -10.96 2.86
CA LEU A 38 6.07 -10.79 1.49
C LEU A 38 7.39 -11.55 1.36
N GLU A 39 7.33 -12.84 1.04
CA GLU A 39 8.47 -13.76 1.09
C GLU A 39 9.66 -13.28 0.24
N GLY A 40 9.39 -12.80 -0.99
CA GLY A 40 10.42 -12.28 -1.89
C GLY A 40 11.14 -11.01 -1.40
N MET A 41 10.63 -10.38 -0.33
CA MET A 41 11.19 -9.17 0.26
C MET A 41 11.59 -9.34 1.73
N GLN A 42 11.31 -10.51 2.32
CA GLN A 42 11.52 -10.77 3.75
C GLN A 42 10.85 -9.70 4.65
N MET A 43 9.61 -9.32 4.31
CA MET A 43 8.86 -8.31 5.04
C MET A 43 7.59 -8.89 5.65
N LEU A 44 7.31 -8.53 6.90
CA LEU A 44 6.01 -8.75 7.54
C LEU A 44 5.15 -7.50 7.34
N THR A 45 3.97 -7.68 6.77
CA THR A 45 3.03 -6.62 6.42
C THR A 45 1.72 -6.82 7.16
N LYS A 46 1.32 -5.80 7.92
CA LYS A 46 0.01 -5.73 8.57
C LYS A 46 -0.93 -4.85 7.75
N LEU A 47 -2.09 -5.40 7.40
CA LEU A 47 -3.19 -4.64 6.83
C LEU A 47 -3.91 -3.85 7.91
N ARG A 48 -4.30 -2.62 7.60
CA ARG A 48 -5.15 -1.83 8.50
C ARG A 48 -6.52 -2.50 8.66
N PRO A 49 -7.09 -2.56 9.88
CA PRO A 49 -8.45 -3.04 10.08
C PRO A 49 -9.43 -2.37 9.11
N PHE A 50 -10.36 -3.17 8.57
CA PHE A 50 -11.39 -2.75 7.62
C PHE A 50 -10.91 -2.25 6.25
N VAL A 51 -9.61 -2.38 5.89
CA VAL A 51 -9.11 -1.93 4.58
C VAL A 51 -9.90 -2.48 3.40
N ARG A 52 -10.26 -3.76 3.43
CA ARG A 52 -11.01 -4.38 2.31
C ARG A 52 -12.40 -3.80 2.16
N LYS A 53 -13.09 -3.53 3.29
CA LYS A 53 -14.40 -2.86 3.28
C LYS A 53 -14.25 -1.42 2.78
N PHE A 54 -13.24 -0.70 3.24
CA PHE A 54 -12.95 0.65 2.78
C PHE A 54 -12.75 0.70 1.26
N LEU A 55 -11.90 -0.17 0.70
CA LEU A 55 -11.64 -0.23 -0.74
C LEU A 55 -12.92 -0.51 -1.54
N LYS A 56 -13.74 -1.46 -1.07
CA LYS A 56 -15.02 -1.79 -1.70
C LYS A 56 -16.01 -0.61 -1.72
N GLU A 57 -16.13 0.13 -0.62
CA GLU A 57 -17.06 1.26 -0.58
C GLU A 57 -16.49 2.47 -1.36
N ALA A 58 -15.20 2.72 -1.25
CA ALA A 58 -14.52 3.80 -1.97
C ALA A 58 -14.56 3.60 -3.48
N SER A 59 -14.44 2.35 -3.98
CA SER A 59 -14.50 2.04 -5.41
C SER A 59 -15.82 2.43 -6.08
N ASN A 60 -16.89 2.58 -5.30
CA ASN A 60 -18.20 3.00 -5.84
C ASN A 60 -18.26 4.51 -6.12
N MET A 61 -17.31 5.30 -5.59
CA MET A 61 -17.31 6.76 -5.65
C MET A 61 -16.05 7.32 -6.31
N PHE A 62 -14.93 6.58 -6.26
CA PHE A 62 -13.62 7.06 -6.69
C PHE A 62 -12.91 6.08 -7.60
N GLU A 63 -12.20 6.63 -8.58
CA GLU A 63 -11.12 5.91 -9.24
C GLU A 63 -9.91 5.85 -8.30
N MET A 64 -9.44 4.65 -7.96
CA MET A 64 -8.41 4.47 -6.95
C MET A 64 -7.01 4.33 -7.53
N TYR A 65 -6.05 4.95 -6.86
CA TYR A 65 -4.63 4.92 -7.19
C TYR A 65 -3.83 4.51 -5.94
N ILE A 66 -2.75 3.75 -6.11
CA ILE A 66 -1.70 3.63 -5.09
C ILE A 66 -0.62 4.65 -5.43
N TYR A 67 -0.31 5.56 -4.50
CA TYR A 67 0.81 6.49 -4.62
C TYR A 67 1.73 6.35 -3.41
N THR A 68 2.92 5.80 -3.63
CA THR A 68 3.90 5.57 -2.56
C THR A 68 5.28 6.12 -2.88
N MET A 69 6.00 6.52 -1.83
CA MET A 69 7.45 6.81 -1.89
C MET A 69 8.30 5.53 -1.75
N GLY A 70 7.66 4.36 -1.64
CA GLY A 70 8.36 3.08 -1.70
C GLY A 70 8.77 2.70 -3.13
N ASP A 71 9.63 1.68 -3.23
CA ASP A 71 10.07 1.13 -4.50
C ASP A 71 8.94 0.44 -5.26
N LYS A 72 9.05 0.43 -6.59
CA LYS A 72 8.04 -0.12 -7.51
C LYS A 72 7.70 -1.58 -7.23
N ALA A 73 8.71 -2.40 -6.96
CA ALA A 73 8.52 -3.81 -6.65
C ALA A 73 7.62 -3.97 -5.40
N TYR A 74 7.92 -3.22 -4.33
CA TYR A 74 7.12 -3.23 -3.12
C TYR A 74 5.68 -2.75 -3.37
N ALA A 75 5.51 -1.67 -4.13
CA ALA A 75 4.19 -1.14 -4.48
C ALA A 75 3.32 -2.18 -5.22
N ILE A 76 3.92 -2.94 -6.13
CA ILE A 76 3.26 -4.02 -6.87
C ILE A 76 2.85 -5.17 -5.93
N GLU A 77 3.73 -5.60 -5.02
CA GLU A 77 3.39 -6.68 -4.06
C GLU A 77 2.27 -6.25 -3.11
N ILE A 78 2.27 -5.01 -2.64
CA ILE A 78 1.17 -4.46 -1.84
C ILE A 78 -0.13 -4.38 -2.65
N ALA A 79 -0.07 -3.97 -3.93
CA ALA A 79 -1.24 -3.93 -4.80
C ALA A 79 -1.86 -5.33 -4.96
N LYS A 80 -1.06 -6.38 -5.19
CA LYS A 80 -1.53 -7.77 -5.25
C LYS A 80 -2.17 -8.24 -3.94
N LEU A 81 -1.60 -7.86 -2.80
CA LEU A 81 -2.12 -8.22 -1.49
C LEU A 81 -3.49 -7.56 -1.20
N LEU A 82 -3.63 -6.29 -1.58
CA LEU A 82 -4.85 -5.51 -1.38
C LEU A 82 -5.95 -5.85 -2.42
N ASP A 83 -5.57 -6.11 -3.66
CA ASP A 83 -6.44 -6.26 -4.82
C ASP A 83 -6.01 -7.44 -5.73
N PRO A 84 -6.14 -8.69 -5.26
CA PRO A 84 -5.68 -9.87 -5.99
C PRO A 84 -6.42 -10.13 -7.31
N HIS A 85 -7.60 -9.53 -7.47
CA HIS A 85 -8.42 -9.63 -8.69
C HIS A 85 -8.33 -8.40 -9.59
N ASN A 86 -7.47 -7.44 -9.23
CA ASN A 86 -7.21 -6.23 -10.02
C ASN A 86 -8.47 -5.39 -10.32
N VAL A 87 -9.39 -5.30 -9.35
CA VAL A 87 -10.68 -4.61 -9.45
C VAL A 87 -10.56 -3.12 -9.10
N TYR A 88 -9.63 -2.78 -8.21
CA TYR A 88 -9.52 -1.48 -7.55
C TYR A 88 -8.48 -0.58 -8.20
N PHE A 89 -7.26 -1.09 -8.40
CA PHE A 89 -6.13 -0.26 -8.82
C PHE A 89 -5.79 -0.43 -10.29
N ASN A 90 -6.03 -1.60 -10.87
CA ASN A 90 -5.58 -1.90 -12.23
C ASN A 90 -4.07 -1.56 -12.42
N SER A 91 -3.71 -0.80 -13.45
CA SER A 91 -2.33 -0.31 -13.67
C SER A 91 -2.00 0.99 -12.92
N LYS A 92 -2.86 1.47 -12.00
CA LYS A 92 -2.74 2.78 -11.34
C LYS A 92 -1.89 2.72 -10.06
N VAL A 93 -0.65 2.25 -10.20
CA VAL A 93 0.33 2.17 -9.12
C VAL A 93 1.50 3.09 -9.45
N ILE A 94 1.68 4.13 -8.65
CA ILE A 94 2.72 5.16 -8.78
C ILE A 94 3.69 4.97 -7.61
N SER A 95 4.96 4.73 -7.93
CA SER A 95 6.03 4.53 -6.96
C SER A 95 7.04 5.68 -6.98
N ASN A 96 8.02 5.65 -6.09
CA ASN A 96 9.07 6.67 -6.05
C ASN A 96 9.83 6.83 -7.38
N SER A 97 10.06 5.72 -8.10
CA SER A 97 10.74 5.77 -9.39
C SER A 97 9.91 6.42 -10.50
N ASP A 98 8.60 6.56 -10.31
CA ASP A 98 7.69 7.20 -11.27
C ASP A 98 7.50 8.70 -10.95
N CYS A 99 8.08 9.20 -9.84
CA CYS A 99 7.97 10.61 -9.44
C CYS A 99 8.93 11.49 -10.25
N THR A 100 8.42 12.56 -10.85
CA THR A 100 9.18 13.51 -11.68
C THR A 100 10.08 14.44 -10.87
N GLN A 101 9.73 14.69 -9.60
CA GLN A 101 10.51 15.49 -8.65
C GLN A 101 10.96 14.62 -7.48
N ARG A 102 12.26 14.68 -7.15
CA ARG A 102 12.84 13.89 -6.04
C ARG A 102 12.11 14.21 -4.74
N HIS A 103 11.56 13.16 -4.11
CA HIS A 103 10.90 13.22 -2.81
C HIS A 103 9.64 14.09 -2.74
N GLN A 104 9.00 14.39 -3.88
CA GLN A 104 7.72 15.10 -3.89
C GLN A 104 6.66 14.26 -4.59
N LYS A 105 5.47 14.21 -3.98
CA LYS A 105 4.28 13.69 -4.62
C LYS A 105 3.70 14.81 -5.48
N GLY A 106 3.52 14.54 -6.77
CA GLY A 106 2.78 15.39 -7.72
C GLY A 106 1.49 14.71 -8.20
N LEU A 107 0.46 15.49 -8.55
CA LEU A 107 -0.76 14.96 -9.22
C LEU A 107 -0.58 14.87 -10.75
N ASP A 108 0.63 15.12 -11.26
CA ASP A 108 0.99 15.02 -12.68
C ASP A 108 0.71 13.64 -13.26
N MET A 109 0.86 12.60 -12.45
CA MET A 109 0.62 11.19 -12.84
C MET A 109 -0.82 10.70 -12.59
N VAL A 110 -1.68 11.53 -11.98
CA VAL A 110 -3.09 11.19 -11.72
C VAL A 110 -3.98 11.84 -12.78
N LEU A 111 -4.86 11.04 -13.40
CA LEU A 111 -5.79 11.55 -14.40
C LEU A 111 -6.88 12.40 -13.74
N GLY A 112 -7.25 13.51 -14.38
CA GLY A 112 -8.29 14.43 -13.89
C GLY A 112 -7.77 15.78 -13.37
N ALA A 113 -8.69 16.68 -13.05
CA ALA A 113 -8.37 17.98 -12.45
C ALA A 113 -8.00 17.81 -10.97
N GLU A 114 -7.09 18.64 -10.44
CA GLU A 114 -6.73 18.59 -9.01
C GLU A 114 -7.93 18.78 -8.09
N SER A 115 -8.89 19.60 -8.51
CA SER A 115 -10.08 19.95 -7.74
C SER A 115 -11.00 18.76 -7.46
N VAL A 116 -10.81 17.62 -8.13
CA VAL A 116 -11.60 16.40 -7.94
C VAL A 116 -10.78 15.25 -7.31
N ALA A 117 -9.51 15.47 -6.99
CA ALA A 117 -8.66 14.47 -6.37
C ALA A 117 -8.72 14.54 -4.84
N VAL A 118 -8.87 13.39 -4.19
CA VAL A 118 -8.77 13.24 -2.74
C VAL A 118 -7.52 12.43 -2.42
N ILE A 119 -6.61 13.02 -1.63
CA ILE A 119 -5.36 12.36 -1.20
C ILE A 119 -5.50 11.95 0.27
N LEU A 120 -5.23 10.68 0.54
CA LEU A 120 -5.12 10.13 1.90
C LEU A 120 -3.67 9.70 2.12
N ASP A 121 -2.96 10.46 2.96
CA ASP A 121 -1.55 10.24 3.29
C ASP A 121 -1.35 10.41 4.80
N ASP A 122 -0.46 9.62 5.40
CA ASP A 122 -0.10 9.76 6.82
C ASP A 122 0.90 10.89 7.09
N THR A 123 1.58 11.37 6.05
CA THR A 123 2.58 12.43 6.14
C THR A 123 2.01 13.81 5.81
N GLU A 124 2.51 14.86 6.48
CA GLU A 124 2.05 16.23 6.22
C GLU A 124 2.43 16.72 4.82
N SER A 125 3.53 16.21 4.24
CA SER A 125 3.96 16.54 2.88
C SER A 125 2.96 16.12 1.80
N GLY A 126 2.13 15.10 2.07
CA GLY A 126 1.02 14.72 1.18
C GLY A 126 -0.09 15.77 1.07
N ARG A 127 -0.12 16.79 1.94
CA ARG A 127 -1.12 17.89 1.88
C ARG A 127 -0.77 18.99 0.89
N SER A 128 0.47 19.03 0.38
CA SER A 128 0.94 20.10 -0.51
C SER A 128 1.00 19.70 -1.98
N ILE A 129 0.39 18.58 -2.34
CA ILE A 129 0.40 18.06 -3.72
C ILE A 129 -0.44 18.99 -4.60
N LYS A 130 0.19 19.54 -5.65
CA LYS A 130 -0.44 20.31 -6.71
C LYS A 130 -0.03 19.73 -8.07
N LYS A 131 -0.83 19.92 -9.10
CA LYS A 131 -0.48 19.63 -10.49
C LYS A 131 0.33 20.84 -10.96
N THR A 132 1.58 20.58 -11.32
CA THR A 132 2.49 21.64 -11.77
C THR A 132 2.28 21.91 -13.24
#